data_AF-A0A177LJ02-F1
#
_entry.id   AF-A0A177LJ02-F1
#
_cell.length_a   1.000
_cell.length_b   1.000
_cell.length_c   1.000
_cell.angle_alpha   90.00
_cell.angle_beta   90.00
_cell.angle_gamma   90.00
#
_symmetry.space_group_name_H-M   'P 1'
#
loop_
_entity.id
_entity.type
_entity.pdbx_description
1 polymer ?
#
loop_
_entity_poly.entity_id
_entity_poly.type
_entity_poly.pdbx_seq_one_letter_code
_entity_poly.pdbx_strand_id
1 'polypeptide(L)'
;MISIGFGVQSCEKKTENPTKENSTQKKTEVEKIPSKFKSKIRPNENIELGKIYTDTVKFIQFIDYTDDWQFLVKKNKDTIHLIYNHEDLQFFRGNELEIKWKMDSMRAAGDSDFLDYREFLVSAKKIKPVKLTDKKTKFLWRETQYDKDLKTNINHIILNENYIKTISEHEKVALAYVATFIGNECRWDGDANENRSNMKCKILGALDLGYQCSQKHLSLLRFWFRNDNEILKELENCPTTPDGATIQETFDEINLETSGNKIIVSFKASGINMREETSWNWSEKHIFELKENELILLKKEISPIHHSTF
;
A
#
# COMPACT_ATOMS: atom_id res chain seq x y z
N MET A 1 44.82 -52.65 -16.38
CA MET A 1 44.12 -52.88 -15.10
C MET A 1 42.62 -52.91 -15.43
N ILE A 2 42.10 -54.15 -15.49
CA ILE A 2 40.71 -54.63 -15.43
C ILE A 2 39.59 -53.77 -16.06
N SER A 3 39.20 -54.16 -17.28
CA SER A 3 37.85 -53.98 -17.84
C SER A 3 37.20 -55.37 -17.92
N ILE A 4 36.02 -55.59 -17.34
CA ILE A 4 35.12 -56.68 -17.74
C ILE A 4 33.67 -56.20 -17.57
N GLY A 5 32.94 -56.16 -18.68
CA GLY A 5 31.49 -55.94 -18.74
C GLY A 5 30.70 -57.19 -18.40
N PHE A 6 29.51 -57.01 -17.84
CA PHE A 6 28.59 -58.08 -17.49
C PHE A 6 27.63 -58.41 -18.64
N GLY A 7 27.51 -59.72 -18.89
CA GLY A 7 26.59 -60.33 -19.84
C GLY A 7 25.18 -60.55 -19.27
N VAL A 8 24.29 -60.83 -20.22
CA VAL A 8 22.84 -61.07 -20.09
C VAL A 8 22.57 -62.49 -19.59
N GLN A 9 21.53 -62.68 -18.76
CA GLN A 9 20.77 -63.94 -18.80
C GLN A 9 19.31 -63.76 -18.39
N SER A 10 18.45 -64.39 -19.19
CA SER A 10 16.99 -64.48 -19.14
C SER A 10 16.53 -65.63 -18.22
N CYS A 11 15.34 -65.54 -17.63
CA CYS A 11 14.56 -66.69 -17.15
C CYS A 11 13.06 -66.53 -17.40
N GLU A 12 12.41 -67.69 -17.63
CA GLU A 12 11.14 -67.95 -18.28
C GLU A 12 9.88 -67.88 -17.36
N LYS A 13 8.70 -67.93 -18.02
CA LYS A 13 7.33 -68.06 -17.48
C LYS A 13 7.00 -69.47 -16.97
N LYS A 14 6.06 -69.54 -15.98
CA LYS A 14 4.85 -70.41 -15.85
C LYS A 14 4.52 -70.64 -14.36
N THR A 15 3.30 -70.73 -13.81
CA THR A 15 1.87 -70.50 -14.14
C THR A 15 1.15 -70.62 -12.78
N GLU A 16 0.07 -69.87 -12.50
CA GLU A 16 -1.18 -70.37 -11.87
C GLU A 16 -2.18 -69.23 -11.60
N ASN A 17 -3.43 -69.48 -11.98
CA ASN A 17 -4.68 -68.81 -11.60
C ASN A 17 -5.56 -69.93 -10.97
N PRO A 18 -6.65 -69.69 -10.20
CA PRO A 18 -7.39 -68.43 -10.01
C PRO A 18 -7.89 -68.17 -8.56
N THR A 19 -8.75 -67.15 -8.42
CA THR A 19 -9.78 -66.92 -7.37
C THR A 19 -9.34 -66.26 -6.05
N LYS A 20 -9.68 -64.98 -5.84
CA LYS A 20 -11.01 -64.51 -5.41
C LYS A 20 -11.06 -62.99 -5.38
N GLU A 21 -12.19 -62.47 -5.80
CA GLU A 21 -12.62 -61.09 -5.65
C GLU A 21 -12.43 -60.60 -4.20
N ASN A 22 -11.92 -59.39 -4.06
CA ASN A 22 -12.50 -58.41 -3.14
C ASN A 22 -12.28 -57.03 -3.75
N SER A 23 -13.18 -56.69 -4.67
CA SER A 23 -13.52 -55.32 -5.03
C SER A 23 -13.95 -54.61 -3.73
N THR A 24 -12.97 -54.03 -3.03
CA THR A 24 -13.26 -53.04 -2.01
C THR A 24 -13.60 -51.78 -2.77
N GLN A 25 -14.90 -51.59 -3.05
CA GLN A 25 -15.43 -50.32 -3.50
C GLN A 25 -14.98 -49.26 -2.49
N LYS A 26 -13.96 -48.47 -2.86
CA LYS A 26 -13.74 -47.16 -2.27
C LYS A 26 -15.02 -46.39 -2.59
N LYS A 27 -15.92 -46.29 -1.61
CA LYS A 27 -17.04 -45.35 -1.66
C LYS A 27 -16.41 -43.98 -1.85
N THR A 28 -16.49 -43.46 -3.06
CA THR A 28 -16.30 -42.05 -3.33
C THR A 28 -17.43 -41.35 -2.58
N GLU A 29 -17.14 -40.90 -1.36
CA GLU A 29 -18.01 -39.98 -0.67
C GLU A 29 -18.06 -38.72 -1.53
N VAL A 30 -19.16 -38.54 -2.24
CA VAL A 30 -19.37 -37.35 -3.08
C VAL A 30 -19.38 -36.17 -2.13
N GLU A 31 -18.27 -35.42 -2.07
CA GLU A 31 -18.22 -34.15 -1.36
C GLU A 31 -19.39 -33.29 -1.84
N LYS A 32 -20.33 -33.05 -0.93
CA LYS A 32 -21.51 -32.24 -1.25
C LYS A 32 -21.04 -30.82 -1.46
N ILE A 33 -21.14 -30.35 -2.71
CA ILE A 33 -20.90 -28.96 -3.09
C ILE A 33 -21.74 -28.06 -2.16
N PRO A 34 -21.12 -27.12 -1.43
CA PRO A 34 -21.85 -26.17 -0.60
C PRO A 34 -22.87 -25.40 -1.44
N SER A 35 -24.09 -25.24 -0.95
CA SER A 35 -25.12 -24.48 -1.67
C SER A 35 -25.05 -22.97 -1.45
N LYS A 36 -24.23 -22.51 -0.48
CA LYS A 36 -24.11 -21.12 -0.09
C LYS A 36 -22.67 -20.80 0.31
N PHE A 37 -22.15 -19.71 -0.24
CA PHE A 37 -20.80 -19.21 0.00
C PHE A 37 -20.85 -17.83 0.68
N LYS A 38 -19.74 -17.46 1.34
CA LYS A 38 -19.55 -16.13 1.91
C LYS A 38 -18.47 -15.40 1.12
N SER A 39 -18.65 -14.10 0.92
CA SER A 39 -17.65 -13.24 0.29
C SER A 39 -17.51 -11.95 1.10
N LYS A 40 -16.29 -11.44 1.21
CA LYS A 40 -16.02 -10.13 1.81
C LYS A 40 -16.54 -8.97 0.94
N ILE A 41 -16.81 -9.20 -0.35
CA ILE A 41 -17.43 -8.19 -1.21
C ILE A 41 -18.88 -7.92 -0.77
N ARG A 42 -19.58 -8.98 -0.33
CA ARG A 42 -20.98 -8.96 0.12
C ARG A 42 -21.17 -9.77 1.41
N PRO A 43 -20.69 -9.27 2.57
CA PRO A 43 -20.65 -10.05 3.81
C PRO A 43 -22.04 -10.44 4.34
N ASN A 44 -23.06 -9.65 4.00
CA ASN A 44 -24.43 -9.83 4.49
C ASN A 44 -25.31 -10.67 3.55
N GLU A 45 -24.75 -11.16 2.43
CA GLU A 45 -25.47 -11.99 1.46
C GLU A 45 -24.93 -13.42 1.46
N ASN A 46 -25.76 -14.35 0.98
CA ASN A 46 -25.28 -15.68 0.62
C ASN A 46 -25.00 -15.69 -0.87
N ILE A 47 -23.81 -16.15 -1.23
CA ILE A 47 -23.33 -16.20 -2.60
C ILE A 47 -23.62 -17.58 -3.17
N GLU A 48 -24.13 -17.63 -4.40
CA GLU A 48 -24.43 -18.84 -5.15
C GLU A 48 -23.29 -19.13 -6.12
N LEU A 49 -22.95 -20.41 -6.28
CA LEU A 49 -21.92 -20.85 -7.22
C LEU A 49 -22.29 -20.48 -8.67
N GLY A 50 -21.37 -19.89 -9.42
CA GLY A 50 -21.53 -19.54 -10.83
C GLY A 50 -22.43 -18.32 -11.12
N LYS A 51 -23.22 -17.86 -10.15
CA LYS A 51 -24.05 -16.66 -10.30
C LYS A 51 -23.17 -15.41 -10.42
N ILE A 52 -23.50 -14.55 -11.37
CA ILE A 52 -22.78 -13.30 -11.61
C ILE A 52 -23.37 -12.19 -10.75
N TYR A 53 -22.49 -11.52 -10.02
CA TYR A 53 -22.76 -10.37 -9.17
C TYR A 53 -22.08 -9.13 -9.73
N THR A 54 -22.65 -7.95 -9.46
CA THR A 54 -22.08 -6.66 -9.86
C THR A 54 -21.82 -5.82 -8.62
N ASP A 55 -20.61 -5.29 -8.50
CA ASP A 55 -20.21 -4.47 -7.35
C ASP A 55 -19.27 -3.34 -7.74
N THR A 56 -19.31 -2.24 -6.98
CA THR A 56 -18.31 -1.17 -7.08
C THR A 56 -17.16 -1.41 -6.11
N VAL A 57 -15.93 -1.36 -6.58
CA VAL A 57 -14.71 -1.58 -5.80
C VAL A 57 -13.64 -0.55 -6.13
N LYS A 58 -12.60 -0.43 -5.29
CA LYS A 58 -11.39 0.35 -5.62
C LYS A 58 -10.26 -0.59 -5.99
N PHE A 59 -9.67 -0.42 -7.17
CA PHE A 59 -8.53 -1.23 -7.59
C PHE A 59 -7.29 -0.94 -6.73
N ILE A 60 -6.52 -1.98 -6.41
CA ILE A 60 -5.24 -1.84 -5.69
C ILE A 60 -4.08 -2.15 -6.62
N GLN A 61 -3.99 -3.39 -7.12
CA GLN A 61 -2.91 -3.87 -7.99
C GLN A 61 -3.27 -5.22 -8.61
N PHE A 62 -2.50 -5.63 -9.62
CA PHE A 62 -2.42 -7.02 -10.06
C PHE A 62 -1.34 -7.75 -9.24
N ILE A 63 -1.54 -9.05 -9.03
CA ILE A 63 -0.53 -9.96 -8.47
C ILE A 63 -0.33 -11.08 -9.48
N ASP A 64 0.91 -11.24 -9.94
CA ASP A 64 1.31 -12.14 -11.04
C ASP A 64 2.41 -13.14 -10.66
N TYR A 65 2.89 -13.09 -9.42
CA TYR A 65 3.93 -14.00 -8.88
C TYR A 65 3.35 -15.20 -8.12
N THR A 66 2.05 -15.46 -8.26
CA THR A 66 1.36 -16.64 -7.69
C THR A 66 0.88 -17.58 -8.79
N ASP A 67 0.46 -18.78 -8.44
CA ASP A 67 0.00 -19.80 -9.41
C ASP A 67 -1.21 -19.31 -10.25
N ASP A 68 -2.06 -18.49 -9.65
CA ASP A 68 -3.17 -17.81 -10.32
C ASP A 68 -2.92 -16.31 -10.38
N TRP A 69 -3.34 -15.66 -11.47
CA TRP A 69 -3.34 -14.20 -11.55
C TRP A 69 -4.42 -13.61 -10.66
N GLN A 70 -4.05 -12.63 -9.84
CA GLN A 70 -4.97 -12.03 -8.87
C GLN A 70 -5.22 -10.54 -9.13
N PHE A 71 -6.49 -10.19 -9.05
CA PHE A 71 -7.04 -8.86 -9.16
C PHE A 71 -7.36 -8.32 -7.77
N LEU A 72 -6.46 -7.52 -7.22
CA LEU A 72 -6.56 -7.06 -5.84
C LEU A 72 -7.40 -5.79 -5.76
N VAL A 73 -8.46 -5.82 -4.95
CA VAL A 73 -9.39 -4.70 -4.80
C VAL A 73 -9.70 -4.42 -3.34
N LYS A 74 -10.10 -3.19 -3.06
CA LYS A 74 -10.64 -2.76 -1.78
C LYS A 74 -12.15 -2.58 -1.88
N LYS A 75 -12.87 -3.17 -0.94
CA LYS A 75 -14.30 -2.92 -0.70
C LYS A 75 -14.47 -2.66 0.78
N ASN A 76 -15.02 -1.50 1.14
CA ASN A 76 -15.12 -1.07 2.54
C ASN A 76 -13.74 -1.05 3.22
N LYS A 77 -13.56 -1.82 4.31
CA LYS A 77 -12.29 -1.96 5.02
C LYS A 77 -11.49 -3.20 4.56
N ASP A 78 -12.08 -4.05 3.73
CA ASP A 78 -11.49 -5.32 3.33
C ASP A 78 -10.71 -5.18 2.03
N THR A 79 -9.58 -5.90 1.99
CA THR A 79 -8.85 -6.22 0.77
C THR A 79 -9.30 -7.59 0.30
N ILE A 80 -9.73 -7.69 -0.96
CA ILE A 80 -10.21 -8.92 -1.58
C ILE A 80 -9.32 -9.23 -2.78
N HIS A 81 -8.99 -10.52 -2.92
CA HIS A 81 -8.30 -11.10 -4.05
C HIS A 81 -9.35 -11.76 -4.93
N LEU A 82 -9.45 -11.36 -6.19
CA LEU A 82 -10.24 -12.09 -7.19
C LEU A 82 -9.30 -12.77 -8.16
N ILE A 83 -9.55 -14.02 -8.51
CA ILE A 83 -8.84 -14.68 -9.61
C ILE A 83 -9.34 -14.06 -10.91
N TYR A 84 -8.47 -13.79 -11.86
CA TYR A 84 -8.89 -13.29 -13.17
C TYR A 84 -8.11 -13.98 -14.29
N ASN A 85 -8.74 -14.10 -15.45
CA ASN A 85 -8.04 -14.49 -16.66
C ASN A 85 -7.30 -13.27 -17.18
N HIS A 86 -6.02 -13.39 -17.53
CA HIS A 86 -5.17 -12.29 -17.97
C HIS A 86 -5.67 -11.68 -19.28
N GLU A 87 -6.64 -10.78 -19.14
CA GLU A 87 -7.03 -9.80 -20.13
C GLU A 87 -6.16 -8.56 -19.95
N ASP A 88 -5.86 -7.85 -21.05
CA ASP A 88 -5.10 -6.59 -21.04
C ASP A 88 -5.93 -5.46 -20.38
N LEU A 89 -6.07 -5.54 -19.06
CA LEU A 89 -6.83 -4.61 -18.24
C LEU A 89 -5.93 -3.46 -17.78
N GLN A 90 -6.15 -2.28 -18.34
CA GLN A 90 -5.41 -1.06 -18.00
C GLN A 90 -6.03 -0.34 -16.80
N PHE A 91 -5.87 -0.90 -15.59
CA PHE A 91 -6.33 -0.30 -14.34
C PHE A 91 -5.19 0.15 -13.45
N PHE A 92 -5.51 1.14 -12.64
CA PHE A 92 -4.56 1.81 -11.78
C PHE A 92 -5.06 1.95 -10.36
N ARG A 93 -4.14 1.89 -9.39
CA ARG A 93 -4.46 1.98 -7.96
C ARG A 93 -5.38 3.17 -7.68
N GLY A 94 -6.43 2.91 -6.91
CA GLY A 94 -7.43 3.91 -6.54
C GLY A 94 -8.56 4.10 -7.57
N ASN A 95 -8.47 3.51 -8.77
CA ASN A 95 -9.58 3.54 -9.74
C ASN A 95 -10.85 2.94 -9.11
N GLU A 96 -11.97 3.66 -9.23
CA GLU A 96 -13.29 3.13 -8.91
C GLU A 96 -13.82 2.34 -10.10
N LEU A 97 -14.00 1.05 -9.88
CA LEU A 97 -14.40 0.08 -10.89
C LEU A 97 -15.77 -0.48 -10.58
N GLU A 98 -16.59 -0.64 -11.60
CA GLU A 98 -17.70 -1.58 -11.57
C GLU A 98 -17.14 -2.92 -12.03
N ILE A 99 -17.20 -3.91 -11.17
CA ILE A 99 -16.79 -5.29 -11.47
C ILE A 99 -18.02 -6.18 -11.60
N LYS A 100 -17.95 -7.12 -12.53
CA LYS A 100 -18.77 -8.33 -12.53
C LYS A 100 -17.90 -9.46 -12.03
N TRP A 101 -18.40 -10.25 -11.10
CA TRP A 101 -17.66 -11.36 -10.51
C TRP A 101 -18.61 -12.51 -10.17
N LYS A 102 -18.04 -13.69 -9.95
CA LYS A 102 -18.79 -14.89 -9.51
C LYS A 102 -17.97 -15.67 -8.49
N MET A 103 -18.66 -16.45 -7.67
CA MET A 103 -17.99 -17.55 -6.95
C MET A 103 -17.81 -18.70 -7.94
N ASP A 104 -16.61 -19.24 -8.07
CA ASP A 104 -16.36 -20.40 -8.91
C ASP A 104 -15.45 -21.41 -8.20
N SER A 105 -15.50 -22.65 -8.67
CA SER A 105 -14.60 -23.69 -8.18
C SER A 105 -13.22 -23.55 -8.82
N MET A 106 -12.18 -23.79 -8.03
CA MET A 106 -10.81 -23.93 -8.50
C MET A 106 -10.19 -25.21 -7.95
N ARG A 107 -9.19 -25.74 -8.65
CA ARG A 107 -8.31 -26.80 -8.15
C ARG A 107 -6.91 -26.25 -8.06
N ALA A 108 -6.24 -26.50 -6.94
CA ALA A 108 -4.89 -25.99 -6.74
C ALA A 108 -3.92 -26.61 -7.75
N ALA A 109 -2.96 -25.82 -8.23
CA ALA A 109 -1.92 -26.33 -9.10
C ALA A 109 -1.11 -27.41 -8.35
N GLY A 110 -1.00 -28.60 -8.92
CA GLY A 110 -0.27 -29.73 -8.30
C GLY A 110 -1.08 -30.59 -7.31
N ASP A 111 -2.32 -30.21 -6.98
CA ASP A 111 -3.27 -31.03 -6.21
C ASP A 111 -4.65 -30.96 -6.85
N SER A 112 -4.87 -31.84 -7.84
CA SER A 112 -6.14 -31.92 -8.56
C SER A 112 -7.29 -32.43 -7.71
N ASP A 113 -7.03 -33.03 -6.54
CA ASP A 113 -8.08 -33.59 -5.71
C ASP A 113 -8.65 -32.51 -4.76
N PHE A 114 -7.84 -31.51 -4.40
CA PHE A 114 -8.27 -30.38 -3.61
C PHE A 114 -9.18 -29.41 -4.39
N LEU A 115 -10.46 -29.36 -4.00
CA LEU A 115 -11.46 -28.45 -4.55
C LEU A 115 -11.66 -27.25 -3.62
N ASP A 116 -11.43 -26.04 -4.13
CA ASP A 116 -11.68 -24.78 -3.40
C ASP A 116 -12.70 -23.92 -4.17
N TYR A 117 -13.22 -22.90 -3.50
CA TYR A 117 -14.17 -21.94 -4.06
C TYR A 117 -13.69 -20.52 -3.81
N ARG A 118 -13.51 -19.75 -4.89
CA ARG A 118 -12.97 -18.38 -4.84
C ARG A 118 -13.81 -17.42 -5.66
N GLU A 119 -13.64 -16.14 -5.36
CA GLU A 119 -14.13 -15.06 -6.22
C GLU A 119 -13.32 -14.98 -7.52
N PHE A 120 -14.00 -15.12 -8.66
CA PHE A 120 -13.45 -14.91 -9.99
C PHE A 120 -14.00 -13.62 -10.60
N LEU A 121 -13.11 -12.78 -11.13
CA LEU A 121 -13.46 -11.63 -11.94
C LEU A 121 -14.02 -12.11 -13.29
N VAL A 122 -15.18 -11.59 -13.66
CA VAL A 122 -15.81 -11.82 -14.98
C VAL A 122 -15.54 -10.64 -15.91
N SER A 123 -15.68 -9.41 -15.41
CA SER A 123 -15.27 -8.21 -16.14
C SER A 123 -15.12 -7.02 -15.21
N ALA A 124 -14.43 -5.98 -15.67
CA ALA A 124 -14.28 -4.73 -14.94
C ALA A 124 -14.35 -3.54 -15.89
N LYS A 125 -14.95 -2.43 -15.44
CA LYS A 125 -14.95 -1.16 -16.17
C LYS A 125 -14.73 0.02 -15.23
N LYS A 126 -13.97 1.02 -15.66
CA LYS A 126 -13.80 2.29 -14.92
C LYS A 126 -15.15 3.02 -14.86
N ILE A 127 -15.55 3.48 -13.68
CA ILE A 127 -16.84 4.17 -13.52
C ILE A 127 -16.71 5.63 -13.98
N LYS A 128 -15.66 6.34 -13.56
CA LYS A 128 -15.31 7.71 -13.97
C LYS A 128 -13.82 7.99 -13.74
N PRO A 129 -13.21 8.95 -14.46
CA PRO A 129 -11.90 9.46 -14.09
C PRO A 129 -11.94 10.07 -12.68
N VAL A 130 -10.84 9.92 -11.94
CA VAL A 130 -10.68 10.55 -10.64
C VAL A 130 -10.68 12.07 -10.84
N LYS A 131 -11.58 12.77 -10.16
CA LYS A 131 -11.63 14.24 -10.14
C LYS A 131 -11.41 14.71 -8.71
N LEU A 132 -10.47 15.64 -8.51
CA LEU A 132 -10.31 16.26 -7.21
C LEU A 132 -11.52 17.16 -6.93
N THR A 133 -11.90 17.22 -5.66
CA THR A 133 -12.87 18.22 -5.18
C THR A 133 -12.10 19.46 -4.80
N ASP A 134 -12.51 20.63 -5.28
CA ASP A 134 -11.87 21.88 -4.92
C ASP A 134 -12.08 22.16 -3.43
N LYS A 135 -10.98 22.37 -2.71
CA LYS A 135 -11.01 22.69 -1.27
C LYS A 135 -9.68 23.27 -0.83
N LYS A 136 -9.72 23.95 0.31
CA LYS A 136 -8.55 24.43 1.03
C LYS A 136 -8.63 23.95 2.46
N THR A 137 -7.52 23.46 3.00
CA THR A 137 -7.49 22.88 4.33
C THR A 137 -6.17 23.19 5.00
N LYS A 138 -6.24 23.70 6.24
CA LYS A 138 -5.09 23.73 7.13
C LYS A 138 -4.88 22.31 7.66
N PHE A 139 -3.80 21.67 7.26
CA PHE A 139 -3.47 20.30 7.65
C PHE A 139 -2.72 20.27 8.98
N LEU A 140 -1.76 21.18 9.14
CA LEU A 140 -0.85 21.23 10.28
C LEU A 140 -0.69 22.67 10.77
N TRP A 141 -0.67 22.84 12.08
CA TRP A 141 -0.26 24.08 12.74
C TRP A 141 0.43 23.78 14.06
N ARG A 142 0.94 24.82 14.71
CA ARG A 142 1.62 24.72 15.99
C ARG A 142 0.83 25.36 17.12
N GLU A 143 0.79 24.69 18.27
CA GLU A 143 0.18 25.19 19.50
C GLU A 143 1.08 24.94 20.70
N THR A 144 1.18 25.93 21.57
CA THR A 144 1.87 25.80 22.85
C THR A 144 0.93 25.15 23.86
N GLN A 145 1.33 23.99 24.39
CA GLN A 145 0.59 23.26 25.41
C GLN A 145 1.50 22.97 26.61
N TYR A 146 0.93 22.97 27.81
CA TYR A 146 1.68 22.64 29.01
C TYR A 146 1.93 21.13 29.06
N ASP A 147 3.19 20.73 29.00
CA ASP A 147 3.63 19.37 29.21
C ASP A 147 3.82 19.12 30.72
N LYS A 148 3.05 18.16 31.26
CA LYS A 148 3.05 17.85 32.69
C LYS A 148 4.33 17.14 33.13
N ASP A 149 4.93 16.35 32.26
CA ASP A 149 6.10 15.53 32.58
C ASP A 149 7.36 16.43 32.60
N LEU A 150 7.46 17.34 31.64
CA LEU A 150 8.54 18.33 31.53
C LEU A 150 8.26 19.61 32.34
N LYS A 151 7.08 19.72 32.94
CA LYS A 151 6.61 20.85 33.77
C LYS A 151 6.78 22.21 33.10
N THR A 152 6.66 22.26 31.77
CA THR A 152 6.90 23.46 30.97
C THR A 152 5.96 23.52 29.78
N ASN A 153 5.87 24.68 29.16
CA ASN A 153 5.11 24.87 27.94
C ASN A 153 5.95 24.41 26.74
N ILE A 154 5.40 23.51 25.93
CA ILE A 154 6.05 22.96 24.74
C ILE A 154 5.19 23.28 23.53
N ASN A 155 5.85 23.69 22.45
CA ASN A 155 5.20 23.94 21.19
C ASN A 155 5.08 22.63 20.40
N HIS A 156 3.85 22.16 20.20
CA HIS A 156 3.53 20.91 19.53
C HIS A 156 2.90 21.13 18.16
N ILE A 157 3.20 20.23 17.24
CA ILE A 157 2.48 20.02 16.00
C ILE A 157 1.06 19.55 16.31
N ILE A 158 0.06 20.22 15.76
CA ILE A 158 -1.34 19.82 15.77
C ILE A 158 -1.75 19.45 14.35
N LEU A 159 -2.39 18.29 14.19
CA LEU A 159 -2.89 17.81 12.91
C LEU A 159 -4.41 17.95 12.82
N ASN A 160 -4.92 18.21 11.63
CA ASN A 160 -6.35 18.26 11.37
C ASN A 160 -6.97 16.85 11.31
N GLU A 161 -7.32 16.30 12.47
CA GLU A 161 -7.89 14.94 12.60
C GLU A 161 -9.17 14.71 11.78
N ASN A 162 -10.02 15.73 11.66
CA ASN A 162 -11.26 15.62 10.87
C ASN A 162 -10.94 15.49 9.38
N TYR A 163 -9.95 16.24 8.90
CA TYR A 163 -9.49 16.13 7.53
C TYR A 163 -8.79 14.78 7.27
N ILE A 164 -7.93 14.32 8.18
CA ILE A 164 -7.21 13.02 8.05
C ILE A 164 -8.18 11.86 7.84
N LYS A 165 -9.34 11.85 8.52
CA LYS A 165 -10.38 10.81 8.35
C LYS A 165 -10.98 10.77 6.94
N THR A 166 -10.87 11.85 6.17
CA THR A 166 -11.51 12.02 4.86
C THR A 166 -10.51 12.29 3.73
N ILE A 167 -9.21 12.24 4.03
CA ILE A 167 -8.16 12.52 3.06
C ILE A 167 -8.19 11.51 1.90
N SER A 168 -8.08 12.01 0.67
CA SER A 168 -7.94 11.12 -0.49
C SER A 168 -6.52 10.56 -0.58
N GLU A 169 -6.33 9.46 -1.33
CA GLU A 169 -5.01 8.85 -1.48
C GLU A 169 -3.99 9.82 -2.13
N HIS A 170 -4.40 10.59 -3.13
CA HIS A 170 -3.55 11.57 -3.82
C HIS A 170 -3.07 12.69 -2.90
N GLU A 171 -3.96 13.22 -2.06
CA GLU A 171 -3.62 14.24 -1.07
C GLU A 171 -2.68 13.68 -0.01
N LYS A 172 -2.93 12.44 0.43
CA LYS A 172 -2.05 11.71 1.34
C LYS A 172 -0.65 11.56 0.77
N VAL A 173 -0.53 11.21 -0.51
CA VAL A 173 0.76 11.05 -1.19
C VAL A 173 1.51 12.38 -1.27
N ALA A 174 0.84 13.47 -1.65
CA ALA A 174 1.45 14.79 -1.71
C ALA A 174 1.98 15.24 -0.33
N LEU A 175 1.21 15.01 0.74
CA LEU A 175 1.63 15.31 2.11
C LEU A 175 2.76 14.39 2.59
N ALA A 176 2.71 13.10 2.28
CA ALA A 176 3.74 12.14 2.65
C ALA A 176 5.08 12.44 1.97
N TYR A 177 5.04 12.87 0.70
CA TYR A 177 6.24 13.29 -0.02
C TYR A 177 6.92 14.47 0.67
N VAL A 178 6.21 15.56 1.00
CA VAL A 178 6.84 16.70 1.71
C VAL A 178 7.31 16.29 3.11
N ALA A 179 6.54 15.46 3.81
CA ALA A 179 6.86 14.98 5.15
C ALA A 179 8.03 13.98 5.18
N THR A 180 8.51 13.52 4.03
CA THR A 180 9.68 12.65 3.93
C THR A 180 10.96 13.41 4.25
N PHE A 181 11.03 14.70 3.89
CA PHE A 181 12.28 15.47 3.90
C PHE A 181 12.40 16.44 5.08
N ILE A 182 11.29 16.76 5.74
CA ILE A 182 11.25 17.68 6.89
C ILE A 182 10.71 16.93 8.10
N GLY A 183 11.40 17.08 9.24
CA GLY A 183 10.99 16.47 10.49
C GLY A 183 9.57 16.89 10.90
N ASN A 184 8.86 15.99 11.57
CA ASN A 184 7.48 16.25 11.98
C ASN A 184 7.17 15.50 13.28
N GLU A 185 7.91 15.83 14.33
CA GLU A 185 7.87 15.13 15.61
C GLU A 185 8.22 13.65 15.45
N CYS A 186 9.44 13.38 14.97
CA CYS A 186 9.93 12.04 14.66
C CYS A 186 10.69 11.44 15.83
N ARG A 187 10.35 10.23 16.27
CA ARG A 187 10.97 9.56 17.42
C ARG A 187 11.22 8.08 17.12
N TRP A 188 12.28 7.54 17.68
CA TRP A 188 12.52 6.10 17.65
C TRP A 188 11.45 5.38 18.47
N ASP A 189 10.95 4.26 17.95
CA ASP A 189 10.09 3.35 18.68
C ASP A 189 10.98 2.37 19.47
N GLY A 190 11.29 2.75 20.71
CA GLY A 190 12.38 2.17 21.50
C GLY A 190 13.75 2.75 21.10
N ASP A 191 14.79 1.94 21.21
CA ASP A 191 16.13 2.32 20.75
C ASP A 191 16.22 2.26 19.23
N ALA A 192 17.03 3.14 18.63
CA ALA A 192 17.29 3.10 17.20
C ALA A 192 17.89 1.73 16.81
N ASN A 193 17.25 1.02 15.89
CA ASN A 193 17.81 -0.23 15.38
C ASN A 193 18.93 0.04 14.36
N GLU A 194 19.74 -0.98 14.06
CA GLU A 194 20.93 -0.85 13.20
C GLU A 194 20.61 -0.26 11.82
N ASN A 195 19.46 -0.65 11.24
CA ASN A 195 19.01 -0.19 9.94
C ASN A 195 18.10 1.05 10.01
N ARG A 196 17.91 1.64 11.19
CA ARG A 196 17.13 2.86 11.44
C ARG A 196 15.68 2.80 10.91
N SER A 197 15.10 1.60 10.85
CA SER A 197 13.77 1.35 10.27
C SER A 197 12.59 1.55 11.24
N ASN A 198 12.86 1.80 12.52
CA ASN A 198 11.84 2.01 13.57
C ASN A 198 11.59 3.49 13.91
N MET A 199 11.87 4.41 12.98
CA MET A 199 11.59 5.84 13.16
C MET A 199 10.10 6.14 12.94
N LYS A 200 9.41 6.57 13.99
CA LYS A 200 7.99 6.94 13.94
C LYS A 200 7.84 8.46 13.84
N CYS A 201 7.22 8.92 12.77
CA CYS A 201 6.97 10.34 12.51
C CYS A 201 5.47 10.64 12.60
N LYS A 202 5.10 11.80 13.16
CA LYS A 202 3.71 12.13 13.48
C LYS A 202 2.81 12.17 12.25
N ILE A 203 3.26 12.80 11.16
CA ILE A 203 2.48 12.89 9.92
C ILE A 203 2.30 11.49 9.32
N LEU A 204 3.37 10.70 9.19
CA LEU A 204 3.29 9.36 8.60
C LEU A 204 2.41 8.40 9.42
N GLY A 205 2.50 8.48 10.76
CA GLY A 205 1.61 7.73 11.65
C GLY A 205 0.15 8.11 11.45
N ALA A 206 -0.16 9.41 11.40
CA ALA A 206 -1.51 9.91 11.17
C ALA A 206 -2.08 9.54 9.78
N LEU A 207 -1.22 9.47 8.76
CA LEU A 207 -1.59 9.05 7.41
C LEU A 207 -1.67 7.53 7.23
N ASP A 208 -1.43 6.75 8.29
CA ASP A 208 -1.32 5.28 8.26
C ASP A 208 -0.29 4.78 7.24
N LEU A 209 0.91 5.36 7.25
CA LEU A 209 2.02 4.99 6.36
C LEU A 209 3.13 4.21 7.05
N GLY A 210 3.00 3.94 8.34
CA GLY A 210 3.98 3.21 9.13
C GLY A 210 5.19 4.07 9.51
N TYR A 211 6.35 3.45 9.61
CA TYR A 211 7.60 4.12 9.96
C TYR A 211 8.19 4.91 8.77
N GLN A 212 8.96 5.95 9.07
CA GLN A 212 9.75 6.72 8.11
C GLN A 212 10.65 5.76 7.33
N CYS A 213 10.70 5.93 6.01
CA CYS A 213 11.41 5.06 5.07
C CYS A 213 11.02 3.57 5.05
N SER A 214 9.92 3.17 5.71
CA SER A 214 9.44 1.80 5.65
C SER A 214 8.93 1.43 4.25
N GLN A 215 8.80 0.12 3.98
CA GLN A 215 8.26 -0.35 2.71
C GLN A 215 6.84 0.19 2.45
N LYS A 216 5.97 0.24 3.47
CA LYS A 216 4.60 0.79 3.34
C LYS A 216 4.62 2.25 2.90
N HIS A 217 5.55 3.04 3.44
CA HIS A 217 5.74 4.44 3.09
C HIS A 217 6.30 4.60 1.67
N LEU A 218 7.48 4.02 1.41
CA LEU A 218 8.21 4.23 0.16
C LEU A 218 7.53 3.56 -1.03
N SER A 219 6.89 2.40 -0.88
CA SER A 219 6.18 1.76 -1.99
C SER A 219 5.02 2.62 -2.47
N LEU A 220 4.33 3.31 -1.56
CA LEU A 220 3.26 4.23 -1.92
C LEU A 220 3.81 5.40 -2.74
N LEU A 221 4.85 6.09 -2.24
CA LEU A 221 5.45 7.23 -2.95
C LEU A 221 6.01 6.81 -4.31
N ARG A 222 6.80 5.73 -4.35
CA ARG A 222 7.38 5.21 -5.61
C ARG A 222 6.33 4.83 -6.63
N PHE A 223 5.19 4.27 -6.20
CA PHE A 223 4.09 3.97 -7.11
C PHE A 223 3.51 5.23 -7.76
N TRP A 224 3.24 6.26 -6.95
CA TRP A 224 2.59 7.49 -7.42
C TRP A 224 3.52 8.39 -8.25
N PHE A 225 4.82 8.31 -8.00
CA PHE A 225 5.87 9.05 -8.72
C PHE A 225 6.72 8.18 -9.66
N ARG A 226 6.22 7.00 -10.06
CA ARG A 226 6.98 5.99 -10.82
C ARG A 226 7.57 6.46 -12.16
N ASN A 227 7.04 7.55 -12.71
CA ASN A 227 7.50 8.15 -13.97
C ASN A 227 8.32 9.43 -13.76
N ASP A 228 8.59 9.82 -12.50
CA ASP A 228 9.36 11.00 -12.14
C ASP A 228 10.72 10.58 -11.55
N ASN A 229 11.71 10.39 -12.42
CA ASN A 229 13.03 9.90 -12.04
C ASN A 229 13.75 10.81 -11.02
N GLU A 230 13.49 12.12 -11.05
CA GLU A 230 14.08 13.06 -10.11
C GLU A 230 13.53 12.82 -8.71
N ILE A 231 12.21 12.68 -8.57
CA ILE A 231 11.59 12.33 -7.29
C ILE A 231 12.03 10.95 -6.82
N LEU A 232 12.07 9.95 -7.70
CA LEU A 232 12.51 8.60 -7.31
C LEU A 232 13.92 8.62 -6.73
N LYS A 233 14.83 9.42 -7.30
CA LYS A 233 16.18 9.63 -6.78
C LYS A 233 16.19 10.39 -5.46
N GLU A 234 15.37 11.44 -5.30
CA GLU A 234 15.24 12.13 -4.02
C GLU A 234 14.77 11.17 -2.91
N LEU A 235 13.84 10.27 -3.21
CA LEU A 235 13.31 9.27 -2.28
C LEU A 235 14.33 8.20 -1.86
N GLU A 236 15.46 8.06 -2.56
CA GLU A 236 16.55 7.16 -2.13
C GLU A 236 17.25 7.69 -0.86
N ASN A 237 17.32 9.01 -0.67
CA ASN A 237 17.99 9.62 0.48
C ASN A 237 17.23 9.40 1.80
N CYS A 238 15.90 9.39 1.73
CA CYS A 238 14.93 9.24 2.83
C CYS A 238 15.53 9.45 4.25
N PRO A 239 15.64 10.70 4.73
CA PRO A 239 16.35 11.00 5.97
C PRO A 239 15.61 10.45 7.19
N THR A 240 16.36 10.02 8.21
CA THR A 240 15.84 9.51 9.49
C THR A 240 16.32 10.36 10.66
N THR A 241 16.07 11.66 10.62
CA THR A 241 16.47 12.60 11.69
C THR A 241 15.42 12.61 12.82
N PRO A 242 15.75 12.17 14.05
CA PRO A 242 14.83 12.25 15.18
C PRO A 242 14.73 13.68 15.73
N ASP A 243 13.64 13.94 16.45
CA ASP A 243 13.52 15.07 17.36
C ASP A 243 14.68 15.06 18.37
N GLY A 244 15.27 16.23 18.58
CA GLY A 244 16.41 16.42 19.47
C GLY A 244 17.77 16.13 18.83
N ALA A 245 17.82 15.81 17.53
CA ALA A 245 19.08 15.77 16.80
C ALA A 245 19.78 17.15 16.80
N THR A 246 21.11 17.15 16.77
CA THR A 246 21.93 18.38 16.78
C THR A 246 21.52 19.38 15.71
N ILE A 247 21.22 18.86 14.52
CA ILE A 247 20.66 19.60 13.40
C ILE A 247 19.32 18.95 13.10
N GLN A 248 18.25 19.73 13.15
CA GLN A 248 16.90 19.24 12.88
C GLN A 248 16.05 20.34 12.25
N GLU A 249 15.07 19.90 11.46
CA GLU A 249 14.09 20.75 10.81
C GLU A 249 12.69 20.25 11.16
N THR A 250 11.72 21.16 11.24
CA THR A 250 10.35 20.85 11.56
C THR A 250 9.38 21.75 10.80
N PHE A 251 8.16 21.27 10.60
CA PHE A 251 7.07 22.13 10.13
C PHE A 251 6.51 23.03 11.24
N ASP A 252 6.18 24.25 10.85
CA ASP A 252 5.39 25.18 11.66
C ASP A 252 3.94 25.27 11.18
N GLU A 253 3.72 25.11 9.88
CA GLU A 253 2.40 25.12 9.26
C GLU A 253 2.40 24.34 7.95
N ILE A 254 1.31 23.60 7.66
CA ILE A 254 1.04 23.03 6.33
C ILE A 254 -0.40 23.35 5.94
N ASN A 255 -0.57 23.93 4.76
CA ASN A 255 -1.84 24.15 4.09
C ASN A 255 -1.89 23.30 2.81
N LEU A 256 -3.02 22.65 2.59
CA LEU A 256 -3.30 21.92 1.37
C LEU A 256 -4.44 22.59 0.60
N GLU A 257 -4.28 22.73 -0.70
CA GLU A 257 -5.30 23.23 -1.61
C GLU A 257 -5.42 22.31 -2.81
N THR A 258 -6.64 21.92 -3.16
CA THR A 258 -6.95 21.21 -4.39
C THR A 258 -7.78 22.12 -5.27
N SER A 259 -7.39 22.23 -6.54
CA SER A 259 -8.13 23.02 -7.54
C SER A 259 -7.99 22.38 -8.91
N GLY A 260 -9.12 21.96 -9.49
CA GLY A 260 -9.12 21.19 -10.73
C GLY A 260 -8.40 19.85 -10.57
N ASN A 261 -7.32 19.63 -11.32
CA ASN A 261 -6.47 18.44 -11.18
C ASN A 261 -5.17 18.73 -10.40
N LYS A 262 -5.05 19.90 -9.76
CA LYS A 262 -3.85 20.28 -9.02
C LYS A 262 -4.02 20.05 -7.53
N ILE A 263 -2.94 19.60 -6.91
CA ILE A 263 -2.77 19.55 -5.45
C ILE A 263 -1.61 20.48 -5.11
N ILE A 264 -1.85 21.44 -4.24
CA ILE A 264 -0.87 22.44 -3.84
C ILE A 264 -0.63 22.25 -2.35
N VAL A 265 0.61 21.90 -1.99
CA VAL A 265 1.06 21.82 -0.61
C VAL A 265 1.90 23.06 -0.34
N SER A 266 1.43 23.94 0.55
CA SER A 266 2.19 25.12 1.00
C SER A 266 2.53 24.98 2.46
N PHE A 267 3.80 25.12 2.82
CA PHE A 267 4.26 24.93 4.19
C PHE A 267 5.24 25.99 4.64
N LYS A 268 5.32 26.17 5.96
CA LYS A 268 6.35 26.92 6.66
C LYS A 268 7.16 25.93 7.48
N ALA A 269 8.47 26.06 7.45
CA ALA A 269 9.37 25.22 8.19
C ALA A 269 10.47 26.05 8.86
N SER A 270 11.00 25.49 9.93
CA SER A 270 12.13 26.04 10.65
C SER A 270 13.12 24.93 11.00
N GLY A 271 14.38 25.32 11.12
CA GLY A 271 15.45 24.42 11.53
C GLY A 271 16.32 25.06 12.59
N ILE A 272 17.00 24.21 13.34
CA ILE A 272 17.96 24.61 14.36
C ILE A 272 19.23 23.77 14.24
N ASN A 273 20.36 24.41 14.57
CA ASN A 273 21.64 23.75 14.80
C ASN A 273 22.09 24.10 16.22
N MET A 274 21.91 23.16 17.14
CA MET A 274 22.26 23.35 18.55
C MET A 274 23.76 23.51 18.78
N ARG A 275 24.60 23.05 17.85
CA ARG A 275 26.07 23.18 17.97
C ARG A 275 26.53 24.60 17.62
N GLU A 276 25.85 25.23 16.68
CA GLU A 276 26.22 26.55 16.16
C GLU A 276 25.33 27.66 16.72
N GLU A 277 24.36 27.33 17.57
CA GLU A 277 23.41 28.30 18.14
C GLU A 277 22.67 29.09 17.04
N THR A 278 22.42 28.43 15.91
CA THR A 278 21.73 29.03 14.76
C THR A 278 20.38 28.39 14.52
N SER A 279 19.46 29.20 14.03
CA SER A 279 18.17 28.77 13.51
C SER A 279 17.93 29.36 12.13
N TRP A 280 17.07 28.72 11.35
CA TRP A 280 16.60 29.24 10.08
C TRP A 280 15.11 28.98 9.90
N ASN A 281 14.48 29.76 9.05
CA ASN A 281 13.11 29.54 8.62
C ASN A 281 12.95 29.83 7.13
N TRP A 282 11.99 29.15 6.52
CA TRP A 282 11.63 29.33 5.13
C TRP A 282 10.19 28.86 4.89
N SER A 283 9.69 29.09 3.69
CA SER A 283 8.41 28.59 3.23
C SER A 283 8.56 27.97 1.86
N GLU A 284 7.78 26.93 1.60
CA GLU A 284 7.73 26.32 0.28
C GLU A 284 6.30 26.11 -0.19
N LYS A 285 6.15 26.03 -1.51
CA LYS A 285 4.91 25.66 -2.17
C LYS A 285 5.21 24.67 -3.29
N HIS A 286 4.71 23.46 -3.12
CA HIS A 286 4.84 22.37 -4.08
C HIS A 286 3.53 22.22 -4.82
N ILE A 287 3.60 22.20 -6.15
CA ILE A 287 2.44 22.10 -7.04
C ILE A 287 2.52 20.77 -7.75
N PHE A 288 1.56 19.89 -7.46
CA PHE A 288 1.40 18.59 -8.12
C PHE A 288 0.22 18.62 -9.08
N GLU A 289 0.33 17.88 -10.17
CA GLU A 289 -0.76 17.59 -11.09
C GLU A 289 -1.13 16.11 -11.00
N LEU A 290 -2.41 15.84 -10.78
CA LEU A 290 -2.98 14.51 -10.88
C LEU A 290 -3.27 14.18 -12.35
N LYS A 291 -2.58 13.17 -12.87
CA LYS A 291 -2.90 12.55 -14.16
C LYS A 291 -3.25 11.09 -13.93
N GLU A 292 -4.54 10.80 -14.01
CA GLU A 292 -5.11 9.46 -13.74
C GLU A 292 -4.72 8.92 -12.35
N ASN A 293 -3.60 8.20 -12.25
CA ASN A 293 -3.07 7.59 -11.04
C ASN A 293 -1.59 7.93 -10.80
N GLU A 294 -1.16 9.06 -11.32
CA GLU A 294 0.17 9.61 -11.16
C GLU A 294 0.07 11.00 -10.58
N LEU A 295 1.01 11.32 -9.69
CA LEU A 295 1.27 12.69 -9.32
C LEU A 295 2.54 13.13 -10.02
N ILE A 296 2.44 14.25 -10.72
CA ILE A 296 3.59 14.90 -11.36
C ILE A 296 3.87 16.17 -10.58
N LEU A 297 5.08 16.31 -10.06
CA LEU A 297 5.50 17.56 -9.44
C LEU A 297 5.80 18.59 -10.55
N LEU A 298 4.95 19.59 -10.68
CA LEU A 298 5.10 20.63 -11.69
C LEU A 298 6.12 21.70 -11.28
N LYS A 299 6.14 22.04 -9.98
CA LYS A 299 6.93 23.16 -9.48
C LYS A 299 7.14 23.09 -7.97
N LYS A 300 8.35 23.45 -7.52
CA LYS A 300 8.68 23.83 -6.14
C LYS A 300 8.99 25.33 -6.12
N GLU A 301 8.24 26.11 -5.33
CA GLU A 301 8.52 27.52 -5.05
C GLU A 301 9.08 27.61 -3.64
N ILE A 302 10.33 28.07 -3.47
CA ILE A 302 11.02 28.12 -2.18
C ILE A 302 11.33 29.59 -1.87
N SER A 303 11.00 30.05 -0.66
CA SER A 303 11.36 31.40 -0.20
C SER A 303 12.87 31.47 0.10
N PRO A 304 13.46 32.68 0.13
CA PRO A 304 14.77 32.87 0.76
C PRO A 304 14.77 32.30 2.18
N ILE A 305 15.89 31.70 2.57
CA ILE A 305 16.11 31.19 3.92
C ILE A 305 16.56 32.36 4.80
N HIS A 306 15.90 32.53 5.94
CA HIS A 306 16.24 33.55 6.92
C HIS A 306 16.95 32.92 8.11
N HIS A 307 18.21 33.28 8.33
CA HIS A 307 19.02 32.79 9.45
C HIS A 307 18.99 33.76 10.63
N SER A 308 19.03 33.21 11.84
CA SER A 308 19.21 33.94 13.09
C SER A 308 20.10 33.14 14.04
N THR A 309 20.72 33.84 14.99
CA THR A 309 21.51 33.25 16.09
C THR A 309 20.71 33.41 17.38
N PHE A 310 20.79 32.46 18.31
CA PHE A 310 20.07 32.50 19.59
C PHE A 310 20.95 32.09 20.76
#